data_AF-A0A4Y2I3M4-F1
#
_entry.id   AF-A0A4Y2I3M4-F1
#
_cell.length_a   1.000
_cell.length_b   1.000
_cell.length_c   1.000
_cell.angle_alpha   90.00
_cell.angle_beta   90.00
_cell.angle_gamma   90.00
#
_symmetry.space_group_name_H-M   'P 1'
#
loop_
_entity.id
_entity.type
_entity.pdbx_description
1 polymer ?
#
loop_
_entity_poly.entity_id
_entity_poly.type
_entity_poly.pdbx_seq_one_letter_code
_entity_poly.pdbx_strand_id
1 'polypeptide(L)'
;MNENLNDELSRRPLAIEVLKMDKIFCQGSIKDATPAVAVSLLLFIIPSKPSFTEHSPPLLNWRTAQRKIPWGVLLLLGSGFVVADAAKKSHLSLWLSGQLSYLNFLSPAVICIILTFMASILTEVISNMSMATIMLPVVSEMVTAVSLLSGSG
;
A
#
# COMPACT_ATOMS: atom_id res chain seq x y z
N MET A 1 10.29 -33.98 45.77
CA MET A 1 9.61 -33.84 44.45
C MET A 1 8.82 -32.53 44.45
N ASN A 2 9.49 -31.41 44.71
CA ASN A 2 8.86 -30.14 45.08
C ASN A 2 9.77 -28.90 44.87
N GLU A 3 10.92 -29.05 44.22
CA GLU A 3 11.78 -27.90 43.84
C GLU A 3 11.48 -27.38 42.42
N ASN A 4 11.07 -28.24 41.49
CA ASN A 4 10.80 -27.83 40.09
C ASN A 4 9.54 -26.96 39.90
N LEU A 5 8.58 -26.95 40.85
CA LEU A 5 7.35 -26.16 40.72
C LEU A 5 7.55 -24.69 41.13
N ASN A 6 8.52 -24.43 42.02
CA ASN A 6 8.79 -23.09 42.56
C ASN A 6 9.57 -22.24 41.54
N ASP A 7 10.47 -22.87 40.77
CA ASP A 7 11.21 -22.23 39.67
C ASP A 7 10.30 -21.88 38.48
N GLU A 8 9.28 -22.69 38.19
CA GLU A 8 8.28 -22.38 37.15
C GLU A 8 7.38 -21.21 37.57
N LEU A 9 6.97 -21.16 38.84
CA LEU A 9 6.11 -20.09 39.36
C LEU A 9 6.85 -18.74 39.46
N SER A 10 8.17 -18.76 39.72
CA SER A 10 9.00 -17.56 39.76
C SER A 10 9.30 -16.95 38.38
N ARG A 11 9.19 -17.72 37.28
CA ARG A 11 9.37 -17.19 35.90
C ARG A 11 8.09 -16.62 35.27
N ARG A 12 6.92 -17.04 35.75
CA ARG A 12 5.60 -16.57 35.26
C ARG A 12 5.37 -15.05 35.39
N PRO A 13 5.81 -14.32 36.44
CA PRO A 13 5.60 -12.88 36.52
C PRO A 13 6.37 -12.11 35.43
N LEU A 14 7.58 -12.55 35.07
CA LEU A 14 8.38 -11.90 34.03
C LEU A 14 7.76 -12.08 32.66
N ALA A 15 7.27 -13.27 32.32
CA ALA A 15 6.60 -13.51 31.04
C ALA A 15 5.32 -12.66 30.88
N ILE A 16 4.55 -12.48 31.96
CA ILE A 16 3.33 -11.67 31.95
C ILE A 16 3.65 -10.17 31.84
N GLU A 17 4.73 -9.67 32.46
CA GLU A 17 5.17 -8.29 32.28
C GLU A 17 5.73 -8.03 30.88
N VAL A 18 6.51 -8.96 30.32
CA VAL A 18 7.05 -8.82 28.96
C VAL A 18 5.92 -8.86 27.93
N LEU A 19 4.91 -9.73 28.12
CA LEU A 19 3.70 -9.77 27.29
C LEU A 19 2.84 -8.51 27.46
N LYS A 20 2.79 -7.91 28.65
CA LYS A 20 2.06 -6.66 28.89
C LYS A 20 2.75 -5.47 28.25
N MET A 21 4.08 -5.45 28.25
CA MET A 21 4.88 -4.42 27.56
C MET A 21 4.74 -4.51 26.04
N ASP A 22 4.75 -5.71 25.46
CA ASP A 22 4.50 -5.91 24.02
C ASP A 22 3.09 -5.41 23.61
N LYS A 23 2.10 -5.67 24.47
CA LYS A 23 0.72 -5.23 24.25
C LYS A 23 0.54 -3.73 24.42
N ILE A 24 1.27 -3.08 25.35
CA ILE A 24 1.26 -1.62 25.55
C ILE A 24 1.93 -0.91 24.37
N PHE A 25 3.06 -1.43 23.86
CA PHE A 25 3.72 -0.87 22.67
C PHE A 25 2.84 -1.01 21.41
N CYS A 26 2.10 -2.11 21.26
CA CYS A 26 1.21 -2.30 20.12
C CYS A 26 -0.08 -1.47 20.20
N GLN A 27 -0.53 -1.07 21.39
CA GLN A 27 -1.79 -0.34 21.57
C GLN A 27 -1.73 1.13 21.11
N GLY A 28 -0.52 1.64 20.87
CA GLY A 28 -0.24 2.99 20.37
C GLY A 28 0.64 3.02 19.12
N SER A 29 0.72 1.93 18.35
CA SER A 29 1.57 1.87 17.15
C SER A 29 0.96 2.72 16.03
N ILE A 30 1.16 4.04 16.14
CA ILE A 30 0.93 4.99 15.07
C ILE A 30 1.83 4.53 13.92
N LYS A 31 1.23 4.06 12.82
CA LYS A 31 1.96 3.65 11.63
C LYS A 31 2.83 4.82 11.16
N ASP A 32 4.07 4.54 10.73
CA ASP A 32 5.02 5.57 10.25
C ASP A 32 4.46 6.45 9.12
N ALA A 33 3.43 5.96 8.42
CA ALA A 33 2.67 6.73 7.44
C ALA A 33 1.91 7.93 8.03
N THR A 34 1.40 7.84 9.27
CA THR A 34 0.62 8.89 9.92
C THR A 34 1.45 10.16 10.18
N PRO A 35 2.63 10.12 10.83
CA PRO A 35 3.48 11.31 10.97
C PRO A 35 4.02 11.79 9.62
N ALA A 36 4.30 10.91 8.66
CA ALA A 36 4.74 11.31 7.32
C ALA A 36 3.67 12.12 6.55
N VAL A 37 2.40 11.69 6.60
CA VAL A 37 1.27 12.43 6.01
C VAL A 37 1.04 13.74 6.75
N ALA A 38 1.15 13.74 8.09
CA ALA A 38 1.00 14.97 8.90
C ALA A 38 2.09 16.01 8.57
N VAL A 39 3.36 15.59 8.46
CA VAL A 39 4.48 16.47 8.08
C VAL A 39 4.32 16.97 6.64
N SER A 40 3.86 16.13 5.71
CA SER A 40 3.55 16.54 4.32
C SER A 40 2.46 17.61 4.28
N LEU A 41 1.39 17.45 5.07
CA LEU A 41 0.34 18.46 5.20
C LEU A 41 0.88 19.77 5.83
N LEU A 42 1.76 19.65 6.82
CA LEU A 42 2.43 20.77 7.47
C LEU A 42 3.31 21.55 6.47
N LEU A 43 4.03 20.87 5.57
CA LEU A 43 4.87 21.46 4.52
C LEU A 43 4.07 22.18 3.42
N PHE A 44 2.80 21.84 3.24
CA PHE A 44 1.86 22.60 2.41
C PHE A 44 1.39 23.90 3.10
N ILE A 45 1.34 23.90 4.44
CA ILE A 45 0.89 25.04 5.26
C ILE A 45 2.05 25.99 5.56
N ILE A 46 3.28 25.49 5.69
CA ILE A 46 4.46 26.28 6.03
C ILE A 46 4.98 27.05 4.79
N PRO A 47 5.04 28.40 4.86
CA PRO A 47 5.56 29.22 3.77
C PRO A 47 7.09 29.06 3.62
N SER A 48 7.59 29.09 2.38
CA SER A 48 9.01 28.87 2.07
C SER A 48 9.98 29.93 2.62
N LYS A 49 9.48 31.10 3.07
CA LYS A 49 10.30 32.19 3.63
C LYS A 49 9.61 32.84 4.84
N PRO A 50 10.25 32.93 6.01
CA PRO A 50 9.69 33.58 7.20
C PRO A 50 9.86 35.12 7.21
N SER A 51 9.85 35.78 6.05
CA SER A 51 9.98 37.25 5.98
C SER A 51 8.64 37.90 5.62
N PHE A 52 8.17 38.77 6.53
CA PHE A 52 6.83 39.37 6.62
C PHE A 52 6.45 40.37 5.52
N THR A 53 7.10 40.35 4.34
CA THR A 53 6.98 41.46 3.36
C THR A 53 6.56 41.08 1.94
N GLU A 54 6.57 39.81 1.51
CA GLU A 54 6.01 39.47 0.19
C GLU A 54 5.39 38.08 0.15
N HIS A 55 4.30 37.94 -0.62
CA HIS A 55 3.58 36.71 -0.93
C HIS A 55 4.55 35.59 -1.36
N SER A 56 5.05 34.82 -0.39
CA SER A 56 6.00 33.75 -0.64
C SER A 56 5.26 32.43 -0.88
N PRO A 57 5.61 31.66 -1.92
CA PRO A 57 4.97 30.38 -2.20
C PRO A 57 5.23 29.36 -1.08
N PRO A 58 4.31 28.42 -0.82
CA PRO A 58 4.51 27.33 0.14
C PRO A 58 5.72 26.46 -0.23
N LEU A 59 6.38 25.84 0.77
CA LEU A 59 7.57 24.98 0.55
C LEU A 59 7.29 23.86 -0.46
N LEU A 60 6.10 23.25 -0.36
CA LEU A 60 5.60 22.31 -1.35
C LEU A 60 4.54 22.99 -2.21
N ASN A 61 4.91 23.40 -3.42
CA ASN A 61 3.96 23.94 -4.38
C ASN A 61 3.11 22.80 -4.96
N TRP A 62 1.78 22.95 -4.97
CA TRP A 62 0.83 21.96 -5.52
C TRP A 62 1.20 21.53 -6.95
N ARG A 63 1.67 22.49 -7.76
CA ARG A 63 2.13 22.24 -9.13
C ARG A 63 3.33 21.27 -9.20
N THR A 64 4.22 21.31 -8.20
CA THR A 64 5.37 20.40 -8.10
C THR A 64 4.95 19.02 -7.60
N ALA A 65 4.04 18.95 -6.62
CA ALA A 65 3.50 17.69 -6.11
C ALA A 65 2.72 16.93 -7.20
N GLN A 66 1.86 17.63 -7.96
CA GLN A 66 1.10 17.05 -9.08
C GLN A 66 2.02 16.47 -10.17
N ARG A 67 3.16 17.12 -10.43
CA ARG A 67 4.09 16.71 -11.49
C ARG A 67 5.01 15.56 -11.08
N LYS A 68 5.42 15.50 -9.82
CA LYS A 68 6.39 14.50 -9.34
C LYS A 68 5.74 13.21 -8.83
N ILE A 69 4.48 13.28 -8.37
CA ILE A 69 3.81 12.13 -7.77
C ILE A 69 2.98 11.39 -8.84
N PRO A 70 3.21 10.08 -9.05
CA PRO A 70 2.40 9.28 -9.97
C PRO A 70 1.06 8.91 -9.31
N TRP A 71 0.12 9.87 -9.26
CA TRP A 71 -1.18 9.73 -8.60
C TRP A 71 -2.01 8.52 -9.05
N GLY A 72 -1.90 8.12 -10.32
CA GLY A 72 -2.57 6.93 -10.84
C GLY A 72 -2.11 5.64 -10.15
N VAL A 73 -0.80 5.48 -9.91
CA VAL A 73 -0.23 4.31 -9.24
C VAL A 73 -0.62 4.31 -7.76
N LEU A 74 -0.57 5.48 -7.11
CA LEU A 74 -0.98 5.65 -5.70
C LEU A 74 -2.44 5.29 -5.47
N LEU A 75 -3.34 5.74 -6.37
CA LEU A 75 -4.76 5.40 -6.32
C LEU A 75 -5.02 3.93 -6.63
N LEU A 76 -4.28 3.32 -7.56
CA LEU A 76 -4.41 1.91 -7.91
C LEU A 76 -3.93 0.99 -6.79
N LEU A 77 -2.80 1.31 -6.14
CA LEU A 77 -2.34 0.60 -4.97
C LEU A 77 -3.33 0.77 -3.80
N GLY A 78 -3.80 2.00 -3.57
CA GLY A 78 -4.78 2.30 -2.53
C GLY A 78 -6.11 1.56 -2.70
N SER A 79 -6.66 1.50 -3.91
CA SER A 79 -7.93 0.81 -4.19
C SER A 79 -7.82 -0.70 -3.94
N GLY A 80 -6.68 -1.32 -4.26
CA GLY A 80 -6.43 -2.73 -3.94
C GLY A 80 -6.47 -3.04 -2.45
N PHE A 81 -5.87 -2.17 -1.62
CA PHE A 81 -5.90 -2.34 -0.16
C PHE A 81 -7.29 -2.14 0.44
N VAL A 82 -8.05 -1.16 -0.07
CA VAL A 82 -9.42 -0.91 0.35
C VAL A 82 -10.32 -2.08 -0.03
N VAL A 83 -10.21 -2.61 -1.25
CA VAL A 83 -10.98 -3.78 -1.69
C VAL A 83 -10.63 -5.01 -0.88
N ALA A 84 -9.35 -5.23 -0.56
CA ALA A 84 -8.93 -6.34 0.28
C ALA A 84 -9.51 -6.25 1.71
N ASP A 85 -9.49 -5.07 2.32
CA ASP A 85 -10.08 -4.86 3.65
C ASP A 85 -11.62 -4.93 3.61
N ALA A 86 -12.24 -4.36 2.58
CA ALA A 86 -13.68 -4.45 2.35
C ALA A 86 -14.14 -5.89 2.17
N ALA A 87 -13.41 -6.71 1.42
CA ALA A 87 -13.72 -8.14 1.22
C ALA A 87 -13.65 -8.92 2.55
N LYS A 88 -12.72 -8.57 3.44
CA LYS A 88 -12.62 -9.15 4.78
C LYS A 88 -13.80 -8.72 5.67
N LYS A 89 -14.08 -7.42 5.74
CA LYS A 89 -15.15 -6.86 6.59
C LYS A 89 -16.55 -7.27 6.16
N SER A 90 -16.79 -7.39 4.86
CA SER A 90 -18.09 -7.78 4.30
C SER A 90 -18.29 -9.30 4.23
N HIS A 91 -17.28 -10.10 4.59
CA HIS A 91 -17.27 -11.56 4.41
C HIS A 91 -17.59 -11.96 2.96
N LEU A 92 -17.27 -11.09 1.99
CA LEU A 92 -17.59 -11.28 0.58
C LEU A 92 -16.98 -12.58 0.04
N SER A 93 -15.79 -12.95 0.53
CA SER A 93 -15.16 -14.23 0.18
C SER A 93 -16.01 -15.44 0.57
N LEU A 94 -16.64 -15.41 1.75
CA LEU A 94 -17.50 -16.50 2.22
C LEU A 94 -18.77 -16.56 1.37
N TRP A 95 -19.40 -15.41 1.15
CA TRP A 95 -20.60 -15.31 0.32
C TRP A 95 -20.34 -15.77 -1.13
N LEU A 96 -19.26 -15.31 -1.73
CA LEU A 96 -18.85 -15.69 -3.09
C LEU A 96 -18.55 -17.19 -3.20
N SER A 97 -17.89 -17.78 -2.20
CA SER A 97 -17.65 -19.23 -2.16
C SER A 97 -18.95 -20.04 -2.08
N GLY A 98 -19.95 -19.53 -1.36
CA GLY A 98 -21.28 -20.15 -1.29
C GLY A 98 -22.01 -20.10 -2.63
N GLN A 99 -21.93 -18.97 -3.36
CA GLN A 99 -22.47 -18.85 -4.71
C GLN A 99 -21.75 -19.77 -5.70
N LEU A 100 -20.43 -19.91 -5.60
CA LEU A 100 -19.66 -20.85 -6.43
C LEU A 100 -20.06 -22.30 -6.20
N SER A 101 -20.51 -22.67 -5.00
CA SER A 101 -21.01 -24.01 -4.72
C SER A 101 -22.30 -24.32 -5.49
N TYR A 102 -23.12 -23.31 -5.83
CA TYR A 102 -24.28 -23.49 -6.72
C TYR A 102 -23.88 -23.57 -8.20
N LEU A 103 -22.73 -23.00 -8.57
CA LEU A 103 -22.16 -23.09 -9.92
C LEU A 103 -21.48 -24.45 -10.23
N ASN A 104 -21.40 -25.38 -9.27
CA ASN A 104 -20.85 -26.74 -9.49
C ASN A 104 -21.63 -27.53 -10.56
N PHE A 105 -22.84 -27.10 -10.92
CA PHE A 105 -23.59 -27.65 -12.04
C PHE A 105 -23.04 -27.25 -13.42
N LEU A 106 -22.19 -26.22 -13.50
CA LEU A 106 -21.55 -25.75 -14.74
C LEU A 106 -20.14 -26.32 -14.89
N SER A 107 -19.73 -26.60 -16.14
CA SER A 107 -18.37 -27.06 -16.45
C SER A 107 -17.31 -26.00 -16.05
N PRO A 108 -16.19 -26.39 -15.42
CA PRO A 108 -15.11 -25.49 -15.02
C PRO A 108 -14.58 -24.62 -16.17
N ALA A 109 -14.63 -25.13 -17.41
CA ALA A 109 -14.17 -24.41 -18.59
C ALA A 109 -14.98 -23.12 -18.84
N VAL A 110 -16.30 -23.16 -18.62
CA VAL A 110 -17.18 -22.00 -18.84
C VAL A 110 -16.90 -20.90 -17.82
N ILE A 111 -16.64 -21.28 -16.57
CA ILE A 111 -16.30 -20.36 -15.49
C ILE A 111 -14.97 -19.65 -15.80
N CYS A 112 -13.95 -20.38 -16.26
CA CYS A 112 -12.68 -19.81 -16.68
C CYS A 112 -12.82 -18.81 -17.83
N ILE A 113 -13.65 -19.12 -18.83
CA ILE A 113 -13.88 -18.22 -19.98
C ILE A 113 -14.52 -16.91 -19.50
N ILE A 114 -15.56 -16.98 -18.66
CA ILE A 114 -16.24 -15.80 -18.13
C ILE A 114 -15.28 -14.95 -17.29
N LEU A 115 -14.51 -15.58 -16.39
CA LEU A 115 -13.56 -14.87 -15.54
C LEU A 115 -12.46 -14.19 -16.35
N THR A 116 -11.92 -14.90 -17.35
CA THR A 116 -10.89 -14.35 -18.26
C THR A 116 -11.46 -13.20 -19.09
N PHE A 117 -12.69 -13.33 -19.58
CA PHE A 117 -13.36 -12.26 -20.33
C PHE A 117 -13.59 -11.01 -19.46
N MET A 118 -14.05 -11.17 -18.22
CA MET A 118 -14.17 -10.06 -17.26
C MET A 118 -12.81 -9.41 -16.97
N ALA A 119 -11.76 -10.20 -16.74
CA ALA A 119 -10.41 -9.70 -16.51
C ALA A 119 -9.85 -8.95 -17.75
N SER A 120 -10.18 -9.42 -18.96
CA SER A 120 -9.80 -8.77 -20.21
C SER A 120 -10.45 -7.40 -20.35
N ILE A 121 -11.76 -7.28 -20.10
CA ILE A 121 -12.46 -5.98 -20.13
C ILE A 121 -11.88 -5.04 -19.07
N LEU A 122 -11.59 -5.55 -17.87
CA LEU A 122 -10.97 -4.73 -16.82
C LEU A 122 -9.58 -4.22 -17.26
N THR A 123 -8.81 -5.04 -17.97
CA THR A 123 -7.49 -4.65 -18.49
C THR A 123 -7.59 -3.62 -19.61
N GLU A 124 -8.65 -3.65 -20.41
CA GLU A 124 -8.95 -2.59 -21.40
C GLU A 124 -9.34 -1.26 -20.74
N VAL A 125 -10.10 -1.32 -19.64
CA VAL A 125 -10.48 -0.14 -18.84
C VAL A 125 -9.29 0.42 -18.06
N ILE A 126 -8.32 -0.42 -17.67
CA ILE A 126 -6.98 0.00 -17.25
C ILE A 126 -6.27 0.51 -18.50
N SER A 127 -6.70 1.71 -18.92
CA SER A 127 -6.27 2.42 -20.12
C SER A 127 -4.78 2.22 -20.30
N ASN A 128 -4.39 1.80 -21.50
CA ASN A 128 -3.00 1.70 -21.97
C ASN A 128 -2.10 2.89 -21.55
N MET A 129 -2.67 4.06 -21.24
CA MET A 129 -2.00 5.19 -20.59
C MET A 129 -1.35 4.86 -19.23
N SER A 130 -1.97 4.01 -18.41
CA SER A 130 -1.41 3.55 -17.14
C SER A 130 -0.19 2.66 -17.36
N MET A 131 -0.25 1.78 -18.36
CA MET A 131 0.88 0.95 -18.79
C MET A 131 2.03 1.79 -19.31
N ALA A 132 1.75 2.79 -20.16
CA ALA A 132 2.76 3.73 -20.64
C ALA A 132 3.43 4.49 -19.49
N THR A 133 2.66 4.96 -18.50
CA THR A 133 3.18 5.65 -17.31
C THR A 133 4.12 4.77 -16.49
N ILE A 134 3.84 3.47 -16.40
CA ILE A 134 4.69 2.48 -15.71
C ILE A 134 5.93 2.13 -16.53
N MET A 135 5.82 2.04 -17.86
CA MET A 135 6.95 1.71 -18.75
C MET A 135 7.95 2.86 -18.94
N LEU A 136 7.50 4.12 -18.90
CA LEU A 136 8.35 5.30 -19.07
C LEU A 136 9.63 5.31 -18.20
N PRO A 137 9.57 5.08 -16.87
CA PRO A 137 10.79 5.03 -16.06
C PRO A 137 11.70 3.85 -16.43
N VAL A 138 11.16 2.68 -16.76
CA VAL A 138 11.95 1.50 -17.16
C VAL A 138 12.74 1.80 -18.45
N VAL A 139 12.09 2.45 -19.42
CA VAL A 139 12.75 2.86 -20.68
C VAL A 139 13.79 3.96 -20.42
N SER A 140 13.51 4.90 -19.50
CA SER A 140 14.48 5.93 -19.11
C SER A 140 15.76 5.34 -18.52
N GLU A 141 15.63 4.38 -17.59
CA GLU A 141 16.76 3.66 -17.00
C GLU A 141 17.55 2.86 -18.04
N MET A 142 16.86 2.26 -19.01
CA MET A 142 17.49 1.54 -20.12
C MET A 142 18.30 2.48 -21.02
N VAL A 143 17.77 3.66 -21.36
CA VAL A 143 18.49 4.66 -22.15
C VAL A 143 19.73 5.15 -21.42
N THR A 144 19.64 5.43 -20.12
CA THR A 144 20.81 5.82 -19.31
C THR A 144 21.86 4.72 -19.28
N ALA A 145 21.46 3.45 -19.09
CA ALA A 145 22.40 2.32 -19.09
C ALA A 145 23.12 2.17 -20.44
N VAL A 146 22.40 2.28 -21.56
CA VAL A 146 23.00 2.22 -22.91
C VAL A 146 23.94 3.39 -23.17
N SER A 147 23.58 4.61 -22.74
CA SER A 147 24.43 5.79 -22.93
C SER A 147 25.74 5.72 -22.13
N LEU A 148 25.71 5.15 -20.93
CA LEU A 148 26.90 4.91 -20.11
C LEU A 148 27.82 3.87 -20.74
N LEU A 149 27.27 2.83 -21.39
CA LEU A 149 28.04 1.83 -22.12
C LEU A 149 28.66 2.37 -23.42
N SER A 150 27.99 3.33 -24.09
CA SER A 150 28.49 3.94 -25.33
C SER A 150 29.54 5.03 -25.10
N GLY A 151 29.62 5.62 -23.91
CA GLY A 151 30.58 6.68 -23.55
C GLY A 151 31.92 6.18 -23.01
N SER A 152 32.13 4.87 -22.91
CA SER A 152 33.37 4.25 -22.40
C SER A 152 34.29 3.70 -23.51
N GLY A 153 34.18 4.19 -24.74
CA GLY A 153 34.97 3.78 -25.91
C GLY A 153 35.77 4.93 -26.52
#